data_AF-X1HSV5-F1
#
_entry.id   AF-X1HSV5-F1
#
_cell.length_a   1.000
_cell.length_b   1.000
_cell.length_c   1.000
_cell.angle_alpha   90.00
_cell.angle_beta   90.00
_cell.angle_gamma   90.00
#
_symmetry.space_group_name_H-M   'P 1'
#
loop_
_entity.id
_entity.type
_entity.pdbx_description
1 polymer ?
#
loop_
_entity_poly.entity_id
_entity_poly.type
_entity_poly.pdbx_seq_one_letter_code
_entity_poly.pdbx_strand_id
1 'polypeptide(L)'
;MDAETVVSPVEHWGFMIERRLHGEPIARAIIADRQMRIGCAHVRMGGIGGVWTKPEHRKQGHMRAVMDRAVEFMREEGFDLSLLFGITDFYPRWGYATMIPDQRLTIATENALRAASDLKVRAYRRGEMPKLDRIYNSLNALRTCS
;
A
#
# COMPACT_ATOMS: atom_id res chain seq x y z
N MET A 1 20.67 7.27 -25.22
CA MET A 1 19.45 6.48 -25.48
C MET A 1 18.73 6.38 -24.18
N ASP A 2 17.52 6.92 -24.15
CA ASP A 2 16.91 7.36 -22.90
C ASP A 2 16.15 6.22 -22.23
N ALA A 3 16.32 6.10 -20.92
CA ALA A 3 15.51 5.18 -20.14
C ALA A 3 14.03 5.59 -20.24
N GLU A 4 13.13 4.64 -20.40
CA GLU A 4 11.68 4.87 -20.50
C GLU A 4 10.98 4.52 -19.18
N THR A 5 9.78 5.08 -18.95
CA THR A 5 8.95 4.72 -17.79
C THR A 5 7.62 4.18 -18.27
N VAL A 6 7.33 2.92 -17.95
CA VAL A 6 6.18 2.17 -18.45
C VAL A 6 5.23 1.90 -17.29
N VAL A 7 3.92 1.97 -17.57
CA VAL A 7 2.85 1.55 -16.65
C VAL A 7 2.19 0.30 -17.22
N SER A 8 2.08 -0.74 -16.42
CA SER A 8 1.47 -2.02 -16.80
C SER A 8 0.42 -2.44 -15.77
N PRO A 9 -0.75 -2.95 -16.18
CA PRO A 9 -1.73 -3.49 -15.25
C PRO A 9 -1.20 -4.76 -14.56
N VAL A 10 -1.57 -4.96 -13.31
CA VAL A 10 -1.32 -6.19 -12.55
C VAL A 10 -2.66 -6.75 -12.14
N GLU A 11 -3.01 -7.90 -12.72
CA GLU A 11 -4.32 -8.54 -12.57
C GLU A 11 -4.72 -8.65 -11.09
N HIS A 12 -5.93 -8.19 -10.77
CA HIS A 12 -6.50 -8.13 -9.42
C HIS A 12 -5.73 -7.32 -8.36
N TRP A 13 -4.62 -6.66 -8.70
CA TRP A 13 -3.78 -5.97 -7.74
C TRP A 13 -3.69 -4.46 -7.96
N GLY A 14 -3.63 -3.99 -9.20
CA GLY A 14 -3.51 -2.58 -9.56
C GLY A 14 -2.55 -2.37 -10.72
N PHE A 15 -1.50 -1.58 -10.53
CA PHE A 15 -0.58 -1.15 -11.60
C PHE A 15 0.88 -1.24 -11.19
N MET A 16 1.77 -1.45 -12.15
CA MET A 16 3.21 -1.50 -11.96
C MET A 16 3.87 -0.42 -12.83
N ILE A 17 4.75 0.36 -12.21
CA ILE A 17 5.48 1.45 -12.86
C ILE A 17 6.95 1.07 -12.87
N GLU A 18 7.53 0.93 -14.05
CA GLU A 18 8.91 0.50 -14.23
C GLU A 18 9.70 1.52 -15.04
N ARG A 19 10.86 1.90 -14.52
CA ARG A 19 11.90 2.54 -15.33
C ARG A 19 12.71 1.45 -15.99
N ARG A 20 12.80 1.48 -17.31
CA ARG A 20 13.53 0.51 -18.12
C ARG A 20 14.69 1.16 -18.85
N LEU A 21 15.83 0.47 -18.89
CA LEU A 21 17.01 0.86 -19.68
C LEU A 21 17.38 -0.34 -20.55
N HIS A 22 17.41 -0.14 -21.87
CA HIS A 22 17.58 -1.23 -22.85
C HIS A 22 16.55 -2.36 -22.68
N GLY A 23 15.30 -2.01 -22.39
CA GLY A 23 14.21 -2.96 -22.14
C GLY A 23 14.21 -3.60 -20.74
N GLU A 24 15.30 -3.48 -19.99
CA GLU A 24 15.46 -4.10 -18.67
C GLU A 24 14.96 -3.19 -17.55
N PRO A 25 14.13 -3.68 -16.61
CA PRO A 25 13.75 -2.92 -15.41
C PRO A 25 14.97 -2.57 -14.56
N ILE A 26 15.10 -1.29 -14.21
CA ILE A 26 16.17 -0.75 -13.35
C ILE A 26 15.64 -0.07 -12.08
N ALA A 27 14.37 0.33 -12.08
CA ALA A 27 13.64 0.79 -10.91
C ALA A 27 12.15 0.48 -11.06
N ARG A 28 11.44 0.31 -9.94
CA ARG A 28 10.01 -0.04 -9.95
C ARG A 28 9.26 0.51 -8.74
N ALA A 29 7.98 0.81 -8.92
CA ALA A 29 6.95 0.87 -7.87
C ALA A 29 5.68 0.11 -8.31
N ILE A 30 4.87 -0.29 -7.34
CA ILE A 30 3.53 -0.87 -7.57
C ILE A 30 2.51 0.09 -6.95
N ILE A 31 1.40 0.33 -7.64
CA ILE A 31 0.19 0.96 -7.11
C ILE A 31 -0.83 -0.14 -6.85
N ALA A 32 -1.11 -0.42 -5.59
CA ALA A 32 -2.21 -1.28 -5.18
C ALA A 32 -3.51 -0.47 -5.20
N ASP A 33 -4.42 -0.79 -6.13
CA ASP A 33 -5.71 -0.10 -6.23
C ASP A 33 -6.68 -0.64 -5.18
N ARG A 34 -7.05 0.19 -4.20
CA ARG A 34 -7.85 -0.22 -3.04
C ARG A 34 -8.93 0.81 -2.76
N GLN A 35 -10.06 0.33 -2.24
CA GLN A 35 -11.03 1.17 -1.56
C GLN A 35 -10.64 1.27 -0.09
N MET A 36 -10.63 2.48 0.45
CA MET A 36 -10.28 2.75 1.85
C MET A 36 -11.33 3.67 2.48
N ARG A 37 -11.58 3.50 3.77
CA ARG A 37 -12.43 4.40 4.55
C ARG A 37 -11.63 5.51 5.22
N ILE A 38 -12.15 6.74 5.17
CA ILE A 38 -11.72 7.87 6.01
C ILE A 38 -12.97 8.41 6.70
N GLY A 39 -13.15 8.07 7.98
CA GLY A 39 -14.41 8.31 8.68
C GLY A 39 -15.58 7.62 7.97
N CYS A 40 -16.56 8.42 7.49
CA CYS A 40 -17.70 7.93 6.71
C CYS A 40 -17.48 7.91 5.19
N ALA A 41 -16.39 8.50 4.69
CA ALA A 41 -16.08 8.54 3.26
C ALA A 41 -15.39 7.26 2.80
N HIS A 42 -15.69 6.84 1.57
CA HIS A 42 -14.90 5.85 0.84
C HIS A 42 -14.09 6.58 -0.21
N VAL A 43 -12.80 6.28 -0.26
CA VAL A 43 -11.85 6.88 -1.19
C VAL A 43 -11.13 5.78 -1.95
N ARG A 44 -10.90 6.00 -3.25
CA ARG A 44 -10.03 5.17 -4.08
C ARG A 44 -8.59 5.56 -3.78
N MET A 45 -7.86 4.62 -3.18
CA MET A 45 -6.53 4.79 -2.63
C MET A 45 -5.51 4.00 -3.43
N GLY A 46 -4.41 4.65 -3.81
CA GLY A 46 -3.26 4.02 -4.46
C GLY A 46 -2.18 3.67 -3.43
N GLY A 47 -2.07 2.39 -3.09
CA GLY A 47 -1.06 1.91 -2.15
C GLY A 47 0.29 1.75 -2.84
N ILE A 48 1.28 2.59 -2.53
CA ILE A 48 2.62 2.45 -3.11
C ILE A 48 3.42 1.38 -2.37
N GLY A 49 3.86 0.36 -3.11
CA GLY A 49 4.63 -0.76 -2.58
C GLY A 49 5.63 -1.33 -3.58
N GLY A 50 6.37 -2.35 -3.17
CA GLY A 50 7.30 -3.08 -4.05
C GLY A 50 8.40 -2.21 -4.66
N VAL A 51 8.75 -1.11 -3.97
CA VAL A 51 9.66 -0.05 -4.43
C VAL A 51 11.10 -0.54 -4.42
N TRP A 52 11.80 -0.47 -5.55
CA TRP A 52 13.24 -0.78 -5.61
C TRP A 52 13.96 -0.06 -6.75
N THR A 53 15.28 0.05 -6.62
CA THR A 53 16.21 0.46 -7.68
C THR A 53 17.44 -0.43 -7.61
N LYS A 54 17.87 -0.96 -8.76
CA LYS A 54 19.10 -1.77 -8.89
C LYS A 54 20.28 -1.00 -8.27
N PRO A 55 21.12 -1.62 -7.43
CA PRO A 55 22.21 -0.94 -6.71
C PRO A 55 23.06 -0.01 -7.58
N GLU A 56 23.47 -0.49 -8.75
CA GLU A 56 24.28 0.18 -9.77
C GLU A 56 23.58 1.37 -10.44
N HIS A 57 22.26 1.49 -10.27
CA HIS A 57 21.40 2.56 -10.80
C HIS A 57 20.88 3.51 -9.69
N ARG A 58 21.32 3.35 -8.44
CA ARG A 58 20.89 4.23 -7.35
C ARG A 58 21.49 5.63 -7.48
N LYS A 59 20.79 6.62 -6.89
CA LYS A 59 21.18 8.04 -6.88
C LYS A 59 21.32 8.70 -8.26
N GLN A 60 20.78 8.07 -9.31
CA GLN A 60 20.78 8.58 -10.70
C GLN A 60 19.41 9.12 -11.13
N GLY A 61 18.47 9.33 -10.20
CA GLY A 61 17.14 9.87 -10.50
C GLY A 61 16.10 8.87 -11.01
N HIS A 62 16.44 7.59 -11.19
CA HIS A 62 15.49 6.60 -11.72
C HIS A 62 14.24 6.40 -10.85
N MET A 63 14.39 6.27 -9.52
CA MET A 63 13.21 6.18 -8.64
C MET A 63 12.40 7.47 -8.62
N ARG A 64 13.04 8.63 -8.81
CA ARG A 64 12.32 9.89 -8.93
C ARG A 64 11.38 9.83 -10.13
N ALA A 65 11.90 9.43 -11.29
CA ALA A 65 11.07 9.30 -12.50
C ALA A 65 9.95 8.26 -12.36
N VAL A 66 10.20 7.15 -11.66
CA VAL A 66 9.14 6.16 -11.35
C VAL A 66 8.03 6.80 -10.51
N MET A 67 8.39 7.50 -9.44
CA MET A 67 7.41 8.13 -8.55
C MET A 67 6.70 9.32 -9.20
N ASP A 68 7.39 10.12 -10.02
CA ASP A 68 6.78 11.19 -10.82
C ASP A 68 5.68 10.60 -11.71
N ARG A 69 5.99 9.53 -12.45
CA ARG A 69 5.01 8.84 -13.31
C ARG A 69 3.90 8.19 -12.50
N ALA A 70 4.19 7.60 -11.35
CA ALA A 70 3.17 6.97 -10.50
C ALA A 70 2.15 7.99 -9.96
N VAL A 71 2.62 9.15 -9.49
CA VAL A 71 1.74 10.22 -8.97
C VAL A 71 0.93 10.86 -10.10
N GLU A 72 1.54 11.09 -11.26
CA GLU A 72 0.84 11.56 -12.46
C GLU A 72 -0.25 10.56 -12.87
N PHE A 73 0.10 9.27 -13.00
CA PHE A 73 -0.84 8.22 -13.36
C PHE A 73 -2.03 8.12 -12.38
N MET A 74 -1.78 8.18 -11.07
CA MET A 74 -2.85 8.15 -10.08
C MET A 74 -3.80 9.35 -10.22
N ARG A 75 -3.30 10.53 -10.59
CA ARG A 75 -4.15 11.70 -10.86
C ARG A 75 -4.97 11.52 -12.14
N GLU A 76 -4.35 11.02 -13.21
CA GLU A 76 -5.02 10.73 -14.50
C GLU A 76 -6.17 9.74 -14.31
N GLU A 77 -5.94 8.69 -13.50
CA GLU A 77 -6.92 7.62 -13.24
C GLU A 77 -7.94 7.96 -12.15
N GLY A 78 -7.89 9.17 -11.57
CA GLY A 78 -8.87 9.62 -10.58
C GLY A 78 -8.77 8.92 -9.23
N PHE A 79 -7.55 8.57 -8.77
CA PHE A 79 -7.33 8.20 -7.38
C PHE A 79 -7.49 9.43 -6.48
N ASP A 80 -8.17 9.28 -5.34
CA ASP A 80 -8.39 10.37 -4.39
C ASP A 80 -7.11 10.68 -3.60
N LEU A 81 -6.34 9.64 -3.27
CA LEU A 81 -5.10 9.74 -2.51
C LEU A 81 -4.18 8.53 -2.71
N SER A 82 -2.95 8.64 -2.21
CA SER A 82 -1.98 7.54 -2.17
C SER A 82 -1.35 7.38 -0.80
N LEU A 83 -1.07 6.14 -0.39
CA LEU A 83 -0.52 5.79 0.92
C LEU A 83 0.67 4.83 0.78
N LEU A 84 1.62 4.93 1.70
CA LEU A 84 2.79 4.06 1.76
C LEU A 84 3.44 4.02 3.13
N PHE A 85 4.19 2.95 3.38
CA PHE A 85 5.20 2.91 4.44
C PHE A 85 6.53 3.37 3.86
N GLY A 86 6.91 4.61 4.18
CA GLY A 86 8.01 5.31 3.53
C GLY A 86 9.33 5.24 4.28
N ILE A 87 10.34 5.85 3.66
CA ILE A 87 11.60 6.22 4.30
C ILE A 87 11.64 7.74 4.48
N THR A 88 12.38 8.20 5.48
CA THR A 88 12.52 9.62 5.82
C THR A 88 13.04 10.43 4.62
N ASP A 89 12.53 11.65 4.45
CA ASP A 89 12.97 12.67 3.47
C ASP A 89 12.89 12.32 1.98
N PHE A 90 12.40 11.13 1.63
CA PHE A 90 12.27 10.73 0.23
C PHE A 90 10.98 11.23 -0.40
N TYR A 91 9.85 10.92 0.24
CA TYR A 91 8.50 11.14 -0.28
C TYR A 91 7.89 12.55 -0.16
N PRO A 92 8.32 13.45 0.77
CA PRO A 92 7.70 14.77 0.91
C PRO A 92 7.66 15.62 -0.37
N ARG A 93 8.60 15.40 -1.30
CA ARG A 93 8.63 16.10 -2.60
C ARG A 93 7.43 15.83 -3.51
N TRP A 94 6.68 14.76 -3.27
CA TRP A 94 5.43 14.45 -3.98
C TRP A 94 4.18 14.83 -3.17
N GLY A 95 4.35 15.57 -2.06
CA GLY A 95 3.25 16.00 -1.19
C GLY A 95 2.86 14.97 -0.12
N TYR A 96 3.63 13.89 0.06
CA TYR A 96 3.38 12.94 1.15
C TYR A 96 3.73 13.57 2.49
N ALA A 97 2.88 13.31 3.48
CA ALA A 97 3.08 13.67 4.87
C ALA A 97 2.83 12.47 5.78
N THR A 98 3.45 12.45 6.95
CA THR A 98 3.19 11.43 7.98
C THR A 98 1.78 11.63 8.54
N MET A 99 0.96 10.57 8.50
CA MET A 99 -0.45 10.63 8.93
C MET A 99 -0.81 9.61 10.02
N ILE A 100 -0.21 8.41 9.99
CA ILE A 100 -0.59 7.29 10.87
C ILE A 100 0.59 6.94 11.79
N PRO A 101 0.41 6.93 13.12
CA PRO A 101 1.46 6.47 14.03
C PRO A 101 1.66 4.95 13.89
N ASP A 102 2.92 4.51 13.86
CA ASP A 102 3.23 3.09 14.05
C ASP A 102 3.07 2.74 15.53
N GLN A 103 2.02 1.98 15.85
CA GLN A 103 1.73 1.55 17.22
C GLN A 103 2.03 0.06 17.36
N ARG A 104 2.96 -0.26 18.27
CA ARG A 104 3.28 -1.64 18.63
C ARG A 104 2.90 -1.91 20.07
N LEU A 105 2.05 -2.92 20.27
CA LEU A 105 1.72 -3.46 21.58
C LEU A 105 2.39 -4.84 21.73
N THR A 106 3.15 -5.02 22.79
CA THR A 106 3.74 -6.31 23.17
C THR A 106 3.13 -6.77 24.48
N ILE A 107 2.67 -8.02 24.53
CA ILE A 107 2.12 -8.65 25.74
C ILE A 107 2.92 -9.93 25.97
N ALA A 108 3.36 -10.15 27.21
CA ALA A 108 3.99 -11.41 27.58
C ALA A 108 3.01 -12.57 27.41
N THR A 109 3.45 -13.68 26.81
CA THR A 109 2.58 -14.84 26.54
C THR A 109 1.89 -15.35 27.81
N GLU A 110 2.59 -15.37 28.94
CA GLU A 110 2.02 -15.76 30.24
C GLU A 110 0.83 -14.88 30.67
N ASN A 111 0.84 -13.59 30.32
CA ASN A 111 -0.26 -12.68 30.59
C ASN A 111 -1.41 -12.90 29.60
N ALA A 112 -1.10 -13.13 28.32
CA ALA A 112 -2.10 -13.44 27.31
C ALA A 112 -2.87 -14.74 27.62
N LEU A 113 -2.18 -15.75 28.18
CA LEU A 113 -2.79 -17.02 28.61
C LEU A 113 -3.81 -16.86 29.75
N ARG A 114 -3.75 -15.77 30.51
CA ARG A 114 -4.74 -15.47 31.57
C ARG A 114 -6.03 -14.86 31.01
N ALA A 115 -6.08 -14.50 29.73
CA ALA A 115 -7.28 -13.94 29.12
C ALA A 115 -8.38 -15.02 29.06
N ALA A 116 -9.48 -14.77 29.76
CA ALA A 116 -10.68 -15.60 29.70
C ALA A 116 -11.61 -15.10 28.59
N SER A 117 -12.23 -16.03 27.86
CA SER A 117 -13.23 -15.73 26.84
C SER A 117 -14.21 -16.88 26.71
N ASP A 118 -15.50 -16.57 26.62
CA ASP A 118 -16.56 -17.55 26.34
C ASP A 118 -16.66 -17.89 24.83
N LEU A 119 -15.83 -17.26 24.00
CA LEU A 119 -15.80 -17.48 22.55
C LEU A 119 -15.07 -18.78 22.19
N LYS A 120 -15.66 -19.57 21.30
CA LYS A 120 -15.02 -20.76 20.74
C LYS A 120 -14.21 -20.40 19.49
N VAL A 121 -12.91 -20.69 19.52
CA VAL A 121 -12.00 -20.49 18.38
C VAL A 121 -11.89 -21.78 17.58
N ARG A 122 -11.85 -21.65 16.25
CA ARG A 122 -11.61 -22.76 15.32
C ARG A 122 -10.91 -22.25 14.06
N ALA A 123 -10.35 -23.17 13.28
CA ALA A 123 -9.80 -22.84 11.96
C ALA A 123 -10.88 -22.24 11.02
N TYR A 124 -10.44 -21.27 10.22
CA TYR A 124 -11.22 -20.72 9.11
C TYR A 124 -11.49 -21.79 8.06
N ARG A 125 -12.68 -21.74 7.43
CA ARG A 125 -13.04 -22.62 6.33
C ARG A 125 -13.22 -21.81 5.05
N ARG A 126 -12.73 -22.34 3.93
CA ARG A 126 -12.96 -21.76 2.60
C ARG A 126 -14.48 -21.62 2.37
N GLY A 127 -14.92 -20.44 1.92
CA GLY A 127 -16.33 -20.09 1.77
C GLY A 127 -16.92 -19.25 2.91
N GLU A 128 -16.19 -19.06 4.02
CA GLU A 128 -16.65 -18.22 5.13
C GLU A 128 -16.22 -16.74 5.01
N MET A 129 -15.59 -16.35 3.90
CA MET A 129 -15.15 -14.98 3.65
C MET A 129 -16.27 -13.94 3.86
N PRO A 130 -17.51 -14.15 3.37
CA PRO A 130 -18.59 -13.18 3.59
C PRO A 130 -18.96 -12.96 5.06
N LYS A 131 -18.58 -13.87 5.97
CA LYS A 131 -18.74 -13.67 7.42
C LYS A 131 -17.62 -12.80 7.99
N LEU A 132 -16.38 -13.05 7.56
CA LEU A 132 -15.22 -12.24 7.95
C LEU A 132 -15.35 -10.81 7.43
N ASP A 133 -15.77 -10.62 6.19
CA ASP A 133 -16.01 -9.30 5.60
C ASP A 133 -17.03 -8.52 6.41
N ARG A 134 -18.12 -9.17 6.86
CA ARG A 134 -19.11 -8.52 7.72
C ARG A 134 -18.53 -8.07 9.06
N ILE A 135 -17.76 -8.94 9.72
CA ILE A 135 -17.09 -8.59 10.97
C ILE A 135 -16.12 -7.43 10.75
N TYR A 136 -15.24 -7.52 9.74
CA TYR A 136 -14.28 -6.48 9.38
C TYR A 136 -14.98 -5.14 9.13
N ASN A 137 -15.96 -5.11 8.23
CA ASN A 137 -16.66 -3.88 7.87
C ASN A 137 -17.45 -3.29 9.05
N SER A 138 -18.02 -4.12 9.92
CA SER A 138 -18.71 -3.63 11.12
C SER A 138 -17.77 -2.97 12.13
N LEU A 139 -16.60 -3.58 12.38
CA LEU A 139 -15.62 -3.07 13.34
C LEU A 139 -14.88 -1.83 12.83
N ASN A 140 -14.79 -1.68 11.52
CA ASN A 140 -14.09 -0.59 10.86
C ASN A 140 -15.04 0.49 10.29
N ALA A 141 -16.35 0.39 10.52
CA ALA A 141 -17.35 1.29 9.94
C ALA A 141 -17.09 2.79 10.21
N LEU A 142 -16.44 3.11 11.33
CA LEU A 142 -16.12 4.47 11.76
C LEU A 142 -14.60 4.70 11.91
N ARG A 143 -13.77 3.75 11.48
CA ARG A 143 -12.30 3.91 11.55
C ARG A 143 -11.78 4.60 10.29
N THR A 144 -10.66 5.28 10.45
CA THR A 144 -9.91 5.88 9.36
C THR A 144 -8.76 4.96 8.95
N CYS A 145 -8.51 4.86 7.66
CA CYS A 145 -7.48 4.02 7.04
C CYS A 145 -7.73 2.51 7.18
N SER A 146 -8.96 2.08 6.90
CA SER A 146 -9.41 0.67 6.91
C SER A 146 -10.12 0.26 5.63
#